data_AF-A0AA38FNA6-F1
#
_entry.id   AF-A0AA38FNA6-F1
#
_cell.length_a   1.000
_cell.length_b   1.000
_cell.length_c   1.000
_cell.angle_alpha   90.00
_cell.angle_beta   90.00
_cell.angle_gamma   90.00
#
_symmetry.space_group_name_H-M   'P 1'
#
loop_
_entity.id
_entity.type
_entity.pdbx_description
1 polymer ?
#
loop_
_entity_poly.entity_id
_entity_poly.type
_entity_poly.pdbx_seq_one_letter_code
_entity_poly.pdbx_strand_id
1 'polypeptide(L)' 'YVHNERIEEARQVFDKMPQRNVVSWTAMIAGYAQNGRFEAWELFTQMQRSGVKPNEATITAILHLCARLTALEY' A
#
# COMPACT_ATOMS: atom_id res chain seq x y z
N TYR A 1 10.33 2.66 -14.35
CA TYR A 1 9.23 2.54 -15.33
C TYR A 1 8.46 1.23 -15.15
N VAL A 2 9.07 0.05 -15.36
CA VAL A 2 8.38 -1.26 -15.25
C VAL A 2 7.69 -1.53 -13.90
N HIS A 3 8.25 -1.10 -12.77
CA HIS A 3 7.64 -1.35 -11.46
C HIS A 3 6.36 -0.52 -11.20
N ASN A 4 6.29 0.72 -11.71
CA ASN A 4 5.10 1.57 -11.53
C ASN A 4 3.93 1.08 -12.40
N GLU A 5 4.21 0.71 -13.66
CA GLU A 5 3.18 0.17 -14.56
C GLU A 5 2.51 -1.08 -13.97
N ARG A 6 3.31 -1.98 -13.39
CA ARG A 6 2.79 -3.20 -12.75
C ARG A 6 1.95 -2.92 -11.49
N ILE A 7 2.25 -1.85 -10.75
CA ILE A 7 1.43 -1.45 -9.58
C ILE A 7 0.10 -0.86 -10.03
N GLU A 8 0.10 -0.14 -11.16
CA GLU A 8 -1.10 0.49 -11.70
C GLU A 8 -2.05 -0.58 -12.26
N GLU A 9 -1.52 -1.61 -12.92
CA GLU A 9 -2.29 -2.80 -13.30
C GLU A 9 -2.81 -3.57 -12.07
N ALA A 10 -1.95 -3.79 -11.06
CA ALA A 10 -2.35 -4.44 -9.83
C ALA A 10 -3.47 -3.65 -9.10
N ARG A 11 -3.42 -2.32 -9.17
CA ARG A 11 -4.45 -1.43 -8.63
C ARG A 11 -5.78 -1.62 -9.33
N GLN A 12 -5.80 -1.73 -10.65
CA GLN A 12 -7.03 -2.00 -11.40
C GLN A 12 -7.68 -3.33 -11.00
N VAL A 13 -6.86 -4.38 -10.79
CA VAL A 13 -7.35 -5.68 -10.32
C VAL A 13 -7.90 -5.54 -8.91
N PHE A 14 -7.16 -4.91 -8.01
CA PHE A 14 -7.56 -4.66 -6.63
C PHE A 14 -8.87 -3.86 -6.53
N ASP A 15 -9.05 -2.86 -7.38
CA ASP A 15 -10.26 -2.03 -7.43
C ASP A 15 -11.49 -2.82 -7.93
N LYS A 16 -11.29 -3.84 -8.76
CA LYS A 16 -12.34 -4.75 -9.24
C LYS A 16 -12.65 -5.92 -8.30
N MET A 17 -11.84 -6.15 -7.26
CA MET A 17 -12.10 -7.25 -6.32
C MET A 17 -13.38 -6.99 -5.50
N PRO A 18 -14.38 -7.88 -5.54
CA PRO A 18 -15.62 -7.70 -4.78
C PRO A 18 -15.39 -7.86 -3.27
N GLN A 19 -14.39 -8.64 -2.88
CA GLN A 19 -13.94 -8.78 -1.50
C GLN A 19 -12.42 -8.70 -1.45
N ARG A 20 -11.90 -7.76 -0.66
CA ARG A 20 -10.47 -7.57 -0.43
C ARG A 20 -10.12 -8.14 0.93
N ASN A 21 -9.17 -9.06 0.96
CA ASN A 21 -8.65 -9.65 2.19
C ASN A 21 -7.33 -8.97 2.61
N VAL A 22 -6.84 -9.31 3.81
CA VAL A 22 -5.59 -8.77 4.37
C VAL A 22 -4.45 -8.85 3.35
N VAL A 23 -4.27 -9.99 2.67
CA VAL A 23 -3.18 -10.20 1.71
C VAL A 23 -3.27 -9.22 0.52
N SER A 24 -4.46 -9.04 -0.06
CA SER A 24 -4.65 -8.10 -1.18
C SER A 24 -4.35 -6.65 -0.79
N TRP A 25 -4.76 -6.24 0.42
CA TRP A 25 -4.42 -4.91 0.96
C TRP A 25 -2.93 -4.76 1.20
N THR A 26 -2.31 -5.72 1.91
CA THR A 26 -0.89 -5.71 2.22
C THR A 26 -0.03 -5.66 0.96
N ALA A 27 -0.39 -6.42 -0.08
CA ALA A 27 0.34 -6.44 -1.35
C ALA A 27 0.33 -5.08 -2.04
N MET A 28 -0.83 -4.41 -2.12
CA MET A 28 -0.92 -3.08 -2.72
C MET A 28 -0.16 -2.04 -1.90
N ILE A 29 -0.36 -2.03 -0.57
CA ILE A 29 0.34 -1.10 0.33
C ILE A 29 1.85 -1.26 0.22
N ALA A 30 2.37 -2.49 0.21
CA ALA A 30 3.80 -2.76 0.04
C ALA A 30 4.32 -2.26 -1.32
N GLY A 31 3.57 -2.48 -2.41
CA GLY A 31 3.93 -1.99 -3.74
C GLY A 31 4.08 -0.46 -3.78
N TYR A 32 3.09 0.28 -3.27
CA TYR A 32 3.17 1.73 -3.20
C TYR A 32 4.28 2.22 -2.25
N ALA A 33 4.42 1.60 -1.08
CA ALA A 33 5.42 1.99 -0.07
C ALA A 33 6.86 1.84 -0.58
N GLN A 34 7.16 0.75 -1.30
CA GLN A 34 8.48 0.53 -1.91
C GLN A 34 8.84 1.61 -2.94
N ASN A 35 7.82 2.19 -3.59
CA ASN A 35 7.99 3.28 -4.54
C ASN A 35 7.92 4.67 -3.86
N GLY A 36 7.77 4.73 -2.53
CA GLY A 36 7.62 5.97 -1.76
C GLY A 36 6.39 6.77 -2.13
N ARG A 37 5.34 6.07 -2.56
CA ARG A 37 4.09 6.63 -3.05
C ARG A 37 3.13 6.82 -1.86
N PHE A 38 2.55 8.00 -1.73
CA PHE A 38 1.64 8.32 -0.61
C PHE A 38 0.36 7.47 -0.64
N GLU A 39 0.00 6.92 -1.80
CA GLU A 39 -1.12 6.00 -1.99
C GLU A 39 -1.08 4.77 -1.06
N ALA A 40 0.12 4.37 -0.59
CA ALA A 40 0.24 3.33 0.45
C ALA A 40 -0.46 3.72 1.76
N TRP A 41 -0.33 4.98 2.19
CA TRP A 41 -0.99 5.50 3.40
C TRP A 41 -2.50 5.58 3.22
N GLU A 42 -2.95 6.00 2.05
CA GLU A 42 -4.38 6.06 1.72
C GLU A 42 -5.00 4.66 1.79
N LEU A 43 -4.36 3.66 1.18
CA LEU A 43 -4.82 2.28 1.22
C LEU A 43 -4.78 1.69 2.63
N PHE A 44 -3.76 2.01 3.43
CA PHE A 44 -3.73 1.59 4.84
C PHE A 44 -4.93 2.13 5.63
N THR A 45 -5.28 3.41 5.41
CA THR A 45 -6.45 4.02 6.04
C THR A 45 -7.75 3.35 5.57
N GLN A 46 -7.88 3.06 4.27
CA GLN A 46 -9.03 2.36 3.73
C GLN A 46 -9.16 0.91 4.23
N MET A 47 -8.04 0.21 4.38
CA MET A 47 -7.98 -1.14 4.98
C MET A 47 -8.59 -1.14 6.39
N GLN A 48 -8.17 -0.19 7.23
CA GLN A 48 -8.69 -0.05 8.59
C GLN A 48 -10.18 0.31 8.62
N ARG A 49 -10.62 1.24 7.76
CA ARG A 49 -12.04 1.61 7.62
C ARG A 49 -12.91 0.45 7.15
N SER A 50 -12.35 -0.46 6.36
CA SER A 50 -13.02 -1.69 5.89
C SER A 50 -13.08 -2.77 6.97
N GLY A 51 -12.60 -2.50 8.20
CA GLY A 51 -12.56 -3.46 9.30
C GLY A 51 -11.47 -4.52 9.16
N VAL A 52 -10.59 -4.39 8.17
CA VAL A 52 -9.50 -5.33 7.93
C VAL A 52 -8.31 -4.91 8.78
N LYS A 53 -7.90 -5.76 9.72
CA LYS A 53 -6.74 -5.45 10.59
C LYS A 53 -5.44 -5.56 9.81
N PRO A 54 -4.56 -4.54 9.86
CA PRO A 54 -3.20 -4.63 9.37
C PRO A 54 -2.44 -5.79 10.02
N ASN A 55 -1.62 -6.49 9.24
CA ASN A 55 -0.67 -7.45 9.77
C ASN A 55 0.73 -6.83 9.88
N GLU A 56 1.70 -7.58 10.41
CA GLU A 56 3.08 -7.14 10.57
C GLU A 56 3.69 -6.59 9.27
N ALA A 57 3.50 -7.30 8.16
CA ALA A 57 4.00 -6.87 6.85
C ALA A 57 3.41 -5.52 6.40
N THR A 58 2.12 -5.27 6.67
CA THR A 58 1.50 -3.96 6.39
C THR A 58 2.15 -2.84 7.20
N ILE A 59 2.43 -3.07 8.48
CA ILE A 59 3.04 -2.07 9.36
C ILE A 59 4.49 -1.77 8.93
N THR A 60 5.27 -2.81 8.64
CA THR A 60 6.63 -2.66 8.11
C THR A 60 6.65 -1.83 6.83
N ALA A 61 5.72 -2.08 5.90
CA ALA A 61 5.61 -1.29 4.67
C ALA A 61 5.33 0.20 4.94
N ILE A 62 4.41 0.52 5.85
CA ILE A 62 4.10 1.91 6.20
C ILE A 62 5.27 2.60 6.92
N LEU A 63 5.97 1.90 7.82
CA LEU A 63 7.16 2.44 8.46
C LEU A 63 8.25 2.80 7.45
N HIS A 64 8.48 1.94 6.44
CA HIS A 64 9.42 2.22 5.35
C HIS A 64 9.00 3.45 4.52
N LEU A 65 7.70 3.60 4.24
CA LEU A 65 7.17 4.78 3.58
C LEU A 65 7.45 6.05 4.41
N CYS A 66 7.13 6.03 5.70
CA CYS A 66 7.37 7.16 6.60
C CYS A 66 8.84 7.56 6.64
N ALA A 67 9.75 6.58 6.79
CA ALA A 67 11.19 6.85 6.78
C ALA A 67 11.66 7.52 5.47
N ARG A 68 11.11 7.11 4.32
CA ARG A 68 11.39 7.75 3.02
C ARG A 68 10.81 9.15 2.90
N LEU A 69 9.60 9.38 3.40
CA LEU A 69 8.95 10.70 3.34
C LEU A 69 9.69 11.71 4.22
N THR A 70 10.10 11.31 5.44
CA THR A 70 10.89 12.17 6.32
C THR A 70 12.26 12.50 5.72
N ALA A 71 12.85 11.60 4.95
CA ALA A 71 14.11 11.85 4.23
C ALA A 71 13.98 12.82 3.04
N LEU A 72 12.76 13.19 2.61
CA LEU A 72 12.52 14.21 1.58
C LEU A 72 12.26 15.60 2.17
N GLU A 73 11.99 15.69 3.48
CA GLU A 73 11.72 16.93 4.20
C GLU A 73 12.99 17.53 4.86
N TYR A 74 14.16 16.92 4.63
CA TYR A 74 15.46 17.33 5.19
C TYR A 74 16.56 17.35 4.12
#